data_AF-A0A6L3EK80-F1
#
_entry.id   AF-A0A6L3EK80-F1
#
_cell.length_a   1.000
_cell.length_b   1.000
_cell.length_c   1.000
_cell.angle_alpha   90.00
_cell.angle_beta   90.00
_cell.angle_gamma   90.00
#
_symmetry.space_group_name_H-M   'P 1'
#
loop_
_entity.id
_entity.type
_entity.pdbx_description
1 polymer ?
#
loop_
_entity_poly.entity_id
_entity_poly.type
_entity_poly.pdbx_seq_one_letter_code
_entity_poly.pdbx_strand_id
1 'polypeptide(L)'
;MDCIADDFTGATDLANAPVQQGMRTVKTIGVPADDVVVDDVGAVMVARKSRNIPVKDAVSRSLEALDWLRVRKAGQIVFEYCSTFDSSDPGNIGPVADALRISALRIGPQIDPVVPRYSTIGGPPLALA
;
A
#
# COMPACT_ATOMS: atom_id res chain seq x y z
N MET A 1 -5.84 5.63 6.78
CA MET A 1 -5.29 4.35 6.28
C MET A 1 -4.29 4.73 5.21
N ASP A 2 -3.07 4.22 5.30
CA ASP A 2 -2.02 4.54 4.33
C ASP A 2 -1.82 3.37 3.38
N CYS A 3 -1.26 3.61 2.20
CA CYS A 3 -1.07 2.60 1.16
C CYS A 3 0.31 2.70 0.49
N ILE A 4 0.87 1.54 0.18
CA ILE A 4 1.93 1.31 -0.79
C ILE A 4 1.27 0.62 -1.98
N ALA A 5 1.17 1.28 -3.13
CA ALA A 5 0.52 0.73 -4.31
C ALA A 5 1.53 0.40 -5.41
N ASP A 6 1.33 -0.73 -6.09
CA ASP A 6 2.23 -1.22 -7.14
C ASP A 6 2.14 -0.46 -8.48
N ASP A 7 1.05 0.29 -8.67
CA ASP A 7 0.76 1.15 -9.80
C ASP A 7 0.13 2.50 -9.38
N PHE A 8 -0.24 3.31 -10.36
CA PHE A 8 -0.90 4.61 -10.12
C PHE A 8 -2.42 4.54 -10.07
N THR A 9 -3.01 3.53 -10.70
CA THR A 9 -4.46 3.43 -10.87
C THR A 9 -5.08 2.83 -9.63
N GLY A 10 -4.59 1.68 -9.16
CA GLY A 10 -4.97 1.07 -7.88
C GLY A 10 -4.76 2.01 -6.70
N ALA A 11 -3.67 2.80 -6.71
CA ALA A 11 -3.46 3.86 -5.71
C ALA A 11 -4.59 4.91 -5.68
N THR A 12 -5.16 5.21 -6.85
CA THR A 12 -6.27 6.16 -6.98
C THR A 12 -7.59 5.53 -6.61
N ASP A 13 -7.82 4.29 -7.04
CA ASP A 13 -9.03 3.53 -6.74
C ASP A 13 -9.17 3.33 -5.23
N LEU A 14 -8.11 2.87 -4.57
CA LEU A 14 -8.07 2.72 -3.11
C LEU A 14 -8.22 4.04 -2.35
N ALA A 15 -7.83 5.17 -2.95
CA ALA A 15 -8.02 6.49 -2.35
C ALA A 15 -9.50 6.87 -2.20
N ASN A 16 -10.40 6.29 -3.00
CA ASN A 16 -11.83 6.60 -2.94
C ASN A 16 -12.43 6.24 -1.58
N ALA A 17 -12.04 5.12 -0.99
CA ALA A 17 -12.58 4.64 0.28
C ALA A 17 -12.40 5.65 1.45
N PRO A 18 -11.18 6.14 1.77
CA PRO A 18 -11.01 7.16 2.81
C PRO A 18 -11.63 8.52 2.40
N VAL A 19 -11.60 8.90 1.12
CA VAL A 19 -12.24 10.15 0.65
C VAL A 19 -13.75 10.14 0.87
N GLN A 20 -14.43 9.03 0.56
CA GLN A 20 -15.87 8.87 0.79
C GLN A 20 -16.23 8.89 2.28
N GLN A 21 -15.28 8.55 3.16
CA GLN A 21 -15.41 8.67 4.61
C GLN A 21 -15.05 10.07 5.15
N GLY A 22 -14.80 11.05 4.26
CA GLY A 22 -14.48 12.43 4.62
C GLY A 22 -13.01 12.65 5.01
N MET A 23 -12.12 11.67 4.80
CA MET A 23 -10.69 11.84 5.10
C MET A 23 -9.98 12.61 3.99
N ARG A 24 -9.25 13.66 4.39
CA ARG A 24 -8.30 14.32 3.50
C ARG A 24 -7.20 13.34 3.12
N THR A 25 -7.14 13.02 1.82
CA THR A 25 -6.28 11.95 1.28
C THR A 25 -5.35 12.53 0.23
N VAL A 26 -4.08 12.15 0.26
CA VAL A 26 -3.08 12.54 -0.74
C VAL A 26 -2.53 11.31 -1.44
N LYS A 27 -2.41 11.38 -2.77
CA LYS A 27 -1.64 10.42 -3.55
C LYS A 27 -0.31 11.03 -3.94
N THR A 28 0.78 10.34 -3.67
CA THR A 28 2.13 10.73 -4.07
C THR A 28 2.63 9.80 -5.17
N ILE A 29 3.53 10.31 -6.02
CA ILE A 29 4.24 9.49 -7.02
C ILE A 29 5.61 9.18 -6.44
N GLY A 30 5.74 7.98 -5.88
CA GLY A 30 6.89 7.64 -5.05
C GLY A 30 6.87 8.29 -3.67
N VAL A 31 7.97 8.09 -2.95
CA VAL A 31 8.21 8.74 -1.66
C VAL A 31 8.53 10.21 -1.92
N PRO A 32 7.80 11.16 -1.30
CA PRO A 32 8.12 12.58 -1.40
C PRO A 32 9.55 12.86 -0.91
N ALA A 33 10.21 13.84 -1.55
CA ALA A 33 11.48 14.36 -1.06
C ALA A 33 11.30 15.03 0.31
N ASP A 34 12.38 15.15 1.07
CA ASP A 34 12.36 15.65 2.46
C ASP A 34 11.84 17.09 2.60
N ASP A 35 11.89 17.88 1.52
CA ASP A 35 11.38 19.25 1.46
C ASP A 35 9.88 19.34 1.12
N VAL A 36 9.24 18.22 0.76
CA VAL A 36 7.81 18.16 0.45
C VAL A 36 7.02 17.84 1.71
N VAL A 37 6.30 18.84 2.20
CA VAL A 37 5.46 18.71 3.40
C VAL A 37 4.13 18.04 3.04
N VAL A 38 3.83 16.91 3.69
CA VAL A 38 2.56 16.17 3.58
C VAL A 38 1.89 16.09 4.96
N ASP A 39 1.41 17.24 5.42
CA ASP A 39 0.79 17.40 6.74
C ASP A 39 -0.72 17.56 6.65
N ASP A 40 -1.41 17.35 7.78
CA ASP A 40 -2.86 17.50 7.91
C ASP A 40 -3.65 16.63 6.90
N VAL A 41 -3.23 15.36 6.74
CA VAL A 41 -3.92 14.37 5.91
C VAL A 41 -4.19 13.09 6.72
N GLY A 42 -5.38 12.52 6.56
CA GLY A 42 -5.79 11.29 7.26
C GLY A 42 -5.38 9.99 6.55
N ALA A 43 -4.94 10.10 5.29
CA ALA A 43 -4.51 8.96 4.48
C ALA A 43 -3.50 9.40 3.41
N VAL A 44 -2.47 8.58 3.18
CA VAL A 44 -1.51 8.76 2.08
C VAL A 44 -1.40 7.50 1.22
N MET A 45 -1.51 7.68 -0.10
CA MET A 45 -1.34 6.64 -1.11
C MET A 45 0.00 6.84 -1.84
N VAL A 46 1.01 6.04 -1.48
CA VAL A 46 2.32 6.07 -2.16
C VAL A 46 2.27 5.18 -3.38
N ALA A 47 2.13 5.79 -4.55
CA ALA A 47 1.95 5.08 -5.80
C ALA A 47 3.30 4.83 -6.48
N ARG A 48 3.61 3.58 -6.82
CA ARG A 48 4.86 3.17 -7.50
C ARG A 48 4.58 2.64 -8.90
N LYS A 49 5.64 2.43 -9.68
CA LYS A 49 5.60 1.54 -10.86
C LYS A 49 6.45 0.33 -10.53
N SER A 50 5.91 -0.60 -9.74
CA SER A 50 6.64 -1.77 -9.24
C SER A 50 6.07 -3.11 -9.67
N ARG A 51 4.96 -3.13 -10.43
CA ARG A 51 4.36 -4.39 -10.90
C ARG A 51 5.32 -5.26 -11.74
N ASN A 52 5.90 -4.68 -12.78
CA ASN A 52 6.66 -5.41 -13.81
C ASN A 52 8.15 -5.06 -13.84
N ILE A 53 8.72 -4.61 -12.72
CA ILE A 53 10.15 -4.32 -12.59
C ILE A 53 10.88 -5.52 -11.96
N PRO A 54 12.22 -5.57 -11.97
CA PRO A 54 12.96 -6.61 -11.26
C PRO A 54 12.54 -6.71 -9.79
N VAL A 55 12.39 -7.95 -9.28
CA VAL A 55 11.93 -8.25 -7.92
C VAL A 55 12.66 -7.45 -6.85
N LYS A 56 13.98 -7.38 -6.95
CA LYS A 56 14.84 -6.64 -6.00
C LYS A 56 14.47 -5.16 -5.94
N ASP A 57 14.16 -4.56 -7.10
CA ASP A 57 13.80 -3.15 -7.19
C ASP A 57 12.39 -2.90 -6.65
N ALA A 58 11.45 -3.82 -6.90
CA ALA A 58 10.10 -3.76 -6.33
C ALA A 58 10.14 -3.83 -4.80
N VAL A 59 10.88 -4.79 -4.24
CA VAL A 59 11.08 -4.92 -2.79
C VAL A 59 11.71 -3.66 -2.22
N SER A 60 12.79 -3.16 -2.81
CA SER A 60 13.49 -1.96 -2.33
C SER A 60 12.56 -0.74 -2.30
N ARG A 61 11.77 -0.51 -3.36
CA ARG A 61 10.84 0.62 -3.46
C ARG A 61 9.68 0.53 -2.45
N SER A 62 9.21 -0.68 -2.17
CA SER A 62 8.15 -0.92 -1.19
C SER A 62 8.65 -0.73 0.24
N LEU A 63 9.87 -1.18 0.56
CA LEU A 63 10.47 -0.94 1.89
C LEU A 63 10.75 0.54 2.14
N GLU A 64 11.25 1.26 1.13
CA GLU A 64 11.43 2.72 1.20
C GLU A 64 10.09 3.43 1.50
N ALA A 65 9.01 3.02 0.83
CA ALA A 65 7.68 3.56 1.09
C ALA A 65 7.16 3.21 2.49
N LEU A 66 7.38 1.97 2.95
CA LEU A 66 7.01 1.53 4.29
C LEU A 66 7.70 2.35 5.37
N ASP A 67 9.00 2.57 5.24
CA ASP A 67 9.78 3.32 6.22
C ASP A 67 9.34 4.80 6.26
N TRP A 68 9.03 5.40 5.10
CA TRP A 68 8.46 6.74 5.03
C TRP A 68 7.05 6.83 5.63
N LEU A 69 6.19 5.82 5.43
CA LEU A 69 4.84 5.82 6.01
C LEU A 69 4.84 5.55 7.52
N ARG A 70 5.80 4.75 8.02
CA ARG A 70 5.92 4.43 9.46
C ARG A 70 6.13 5.64 10.34
N VAL A 71 6.87 6.66 9.87
CA VAL A 71 7.08 7.89 10.66
C VAL A 71 5.78 8.68 10.87
N ARG A 72 4.77 8.46 10.02
CA ARG A 72 3.46 9.13 10.08
C ARG A 72 2.50 8.51 11.09
N LYS A 73 2.88 7.40 11.74
CA LYS A 73 2.07 6.67 12.75
C LYS A 73 0.66 6.29 12.26
N ALA A 74 0.54 5.93 10.98
CA ALA A 74 -0.72 5.46 10.43
C ALA A 74 -1.24 4.24 11.21
N GLY A 75 -2.54 4.22 11.52
CA GLY A 75 -3.17 3.10 12.24
C GLY A 75 -3.17 1.79 11.45
N GLN A 76 -3.01 1.85 10.13
CA GLN A 76 -2.81 0.71 9.24
C GLN A 76 -2.17 1.16 7.93
N ILE A 77 -1.26 0.34 7.41
CA ILE A 77 -0.68 0.48 6.07
C ILE A 77 -1.15 -0.70 5.22
N VAL A 78 -1.54 -0.45 3.97
CA VAL A 78 -2.00 -1.45 3.01
C VAL A 78 -0.97 -1.59 1.90
N PHE A 79 -0.68 -2.81 1.46
CA PHE A 79 0.00 -3.08 0.21
C PHE A 79 -1.06 -3.39 -0.84
N GLU A 80 -1.26 -2.46 -1.76
CA GLU A 80 -2.22 -2.56 -2.86
C GLU A 80 -1.55 -3.13 -4.11
N TYR A 81 -2.18 -4.14 -4.70
CA TYR A 81 -1.81 -4.70 -6.00
C TYR A 81 -3.04 -4.88 -6.88
N CYS A 82 -2.83 -5.25 -8.14
CA CYS A 82 -3.94 -5.39 -9.09
C CYS A 82 -4.98 -6.43 -8.63
N SER A 83 -6.26 -6.07 -8.71
CA SER A 83 -7.39 -6.95 -8.34
C SER A 83 -7.45 -8.28 -9.09
N THR A 84 -6.83 -8.37 -10.27
CA THR A 84 -6.69 -9.62 -11.04
C THR A 84 -5.43 -10.42 -10.71
N PHE A 85 -4.71 -10.04 -9.65
CA PHE A 85 -3.46 -10.66 -9.21
C PHE A 85 -2.38 -10.68 -10.31
N ASP A 86 -2.22 -9.55 -11.02
CA ASP A 86 -1.28 -9.39 -12.13
C ASP A 86 0.19 -9.51 -11.66
N SER A 87 0.73 -10.71 -11.77
CA SER A 87 2.06 -11.12 -11.31
C SER A 87 2.56 -12.30 -12.17
N SER A 88 3.86 -12.53 -12.15
CA SER A 88 4.51 -13.72 -12.73
C SER A 88 5.03 -14.64 -11.63
N ASP A 89 5.46 -15.85 -11.98
CA ASP A 89 6.09 -16.80 -11.05
C ASP A 89 7.17 -16.18 -10.15
N PRO A 90 8.13 -15.38 -10.66
CA PRO A 90 9.13 -14.75 -9.80
C PRO A 90 8.58 -13.59 -8.95
N GLY A 91 7.41 -13.03 -9.24
CA GLY A 91 6.87 -11.89 -8.51
C GLY A 91 6.11 -10.86 -9.37
N ASN A 92 5.72 -9.71 -8.78
CA ASN A 92 6.30 -9.11 -7.57
C ASN A 92 5.48 -9.21 -6.27
N ILE A 93 4.24 -9.69 -6.31
CA ILE A 93 3.33 -9.65 -5.15
C ILE A 93 3.90 -10.42 -3.95
N GLY A 94 4.26 -11.69 -4.14
CA GLY A 94 4.81 -12.55 -3.09
C GLY A 94 6.10 -12.00 -2.44
N PRO A 95 7.16 -11.74 -3.23
CA PRO A 95 8.41 -11.21 -2.69
C PRO A 95 8.26 -9.89 -1.92
N VAL A 96 7.36 -9.01 -2.38
CA VAL A 96 7.07 -7.75 -1.67
C VAL A 96 6.32 -8.04 -0.37
N ALA A 97 5.28 -8.87 -0.39
CA ALA A 97 4.53 -9.25 0.82
C ALA A 97 5.43 -9.88 1.89
N ASP A 98 6.36 -10.76 1.49
CA ASP A 98 7.36 -11.38 2.37
C ASP A 98 8.28 -10.32 2.99
N ALA A 99 8.81 -9.39 2.18
CA ALA A 99 9.68 -8.33 2.65
C ALA A 99 8.97 -7.37 3.62
N LEU A 100 7.68 -7.11 3.39
CA LEU A 100 6.81 -6.36 4.28
C LEU A 100 6.44 -7.15 5.55
N ARG A 101 6.82 -8.43 5.66
CA ARG A 101 6.52 -9.36 6.76
C ARG A 101 5.02 -9.63 6.91
N ILE A 102 4.32 -9.76 5.79
CA ILE A 102 2.92 -10.16 5.74
C ILE A 102 2.87 -11.69 5.66
N SER A 103 2.88 -12.35 6.81
CA SER A 103 2.97 -13.82 6.88
C SER A 103 1.63 -14.54 7.03
N ALA A 104 0.58 -13.83 7.46
CA ALA A 104 -0.76 -14.38 7.64
C ALA A 104 -1.79 -13.26 7.60
N LEU A 105 -2.97 -13.53 7.04
CA LEU A 105 -4.02 -12.52 6.84
C LEU A 105 -5.37 -13.00 7.38
N ARG A 106 -6.12 -12.06 7.94
CA ARG A 106 -7.52 -12.21 8.33
C ARG A 106 -8.37 -11.43 7.36
N ILE A 107 -9.39 -12.09 6.79
CA ILE A 107 -10.42 -11.42 6.00
C ILE A 107 -11.26 -10.56 6.95
N GLY A 108 -11.33 -9.26 6.65
CA GLY A 108 -12.06 -8.26 7.38
C GLY A 108 -13.25 -7.70 6.58
N PRO A 109 -13.81 -6.56 7.02
CA PRO A 109 -14.88 -5.89 6.29
C PRO A 109 -14.40 -5.38 4.93
N GLN A 110 -15.33 -5.24 3.99
CA GLN A 110 -15.07 -4.67 2.67
C GLN A 110 -14.61 -3.20 2.81
N ILE A 111 -13.56 -2.81 2.09
CA ILE A 111 -13.01 -1.43 2.10
C ILE A 111 -13.36 -0.62 0.86
N ASP A 112 -13.55 -1.28 -0.28
CA ASP A 112 -14.02 -0.68 -1.55
C ASP A 112 -14.95 -1.72 -2.23
N PRO A 113 -15.85 -1.37 -3.19
CA PRO A 113 -16.69 -2.34 -3.88
C PRO A 113 -15.90 -3.56 -4.38
N VAL A 114 -16.26 -4.74 -3.86
CA VAL A 114 -15.64 -6.04 -4.20
C VAL A 114 -14.20 -6.21 -3.67
N VAL A 115 -13.64 -5.24 -2.93
CA VAL A 115 -12.30 -5.33 -2.32
C VAL A 115 -12.41 -5.66 -0.82
N PRO A 116 -12.20 -6.94 -0.42
CA PRO A 116 -12.14 -7.31 0.99
C PRO A 116 -10.84 -6.78 1.61
N ARG A 117 -10.94 -6.21 2.82
CA ARG A 117 -9.73 -5.90 3.60
C ARG A 117 -9.10 -7.17 4.12
N TYR A 118 -7.83 -7.39 3.84
CA TYR A 118 -7.04 -8.42 4.52
C TYR A 118 -6.14 -7.77 5.55
N SER A 119 -6.17 -8.17 6.82
CA SER A 119 -5.29 -7.60 7.87
C SER A 119 -4.34 -8.64 8.42
N THR A 120 -3.10 -8.29 8.73
CA THR A 120 -2.11 -9.24 9.27
C THR A 120 -2.58 -9.92 10.57
N ILE A 121 -2.25 -11.21 10.73
CA ILE A 121 -2.43 -11.98 11.96
C ILE A 121 -1.06 -12.11 12.64
N GLY A 122 -0.82 -11.31 13.67
CA GLY A 122 0.51 -11.18 14.30
C GLY A 122 1.46 -10.34 13.42
N GLY A 123 2.41 -9.64 14.04
CA GLY A 123 3.36 -8.75 13.34
C GLY A 123 2.85 -7.31 13.13
N PRO A 124 3.48 -6.52 12.24
CA PRO A 124 3.12 -5.12 11.98
C PRO A 124 1.69 -4.99 11.44
N PRO A 125 0.97 -3.87 11.70
CA PRO A 125 -0.43 -3.67 11.26
C PRO A 125 -0.51 -3.36 9.76
N LEU A 126 -0.19 -4.36 8.95
CA LEU A 126 -0.22 -4.32 7.50
C LEU A 126 -1.48 -5.00 6.96
N ALA A 127 -1.85 -4.65 5.75
CA ALA A 127 -2.99 -5.22 5.05
C ALA A 127 -2.65 -5.45 3.58
N LEU A 128 -3.38 -6.36 2.93
CA LEU A 128 -3.40 -6.49 1.48
C LEU A 128 -4.75 -6.00 0.96
N ALA A 129 -4.73 -5.38 -0.20
CA ALA A 129 -5.90 -4.97 -0.97
C ALA A 129 -5.61 -5.16 -2.45
#